data_AF-A0A2M9P3B4-F1
#
_entry.id   AF-A0A2M9P3B4-F1
#
_cell.length_a   1.000
_cell.length_b   1.000
_cell.length_c   1.000
_cell.angle_alpha   90.00
_cell.angle_beta   90.00
_cell.angle_gamma   90.00
#
_symmetry.space_group_name_H-M   'P 1'
#
loop_
_entity.id
_entity.type
_entity.pdbx_description
1 polymer ?
#
loop_
_entity_poly.entity_id
_entity_poly.type
_entity_poly.pdbx_seq_one_letter_code
_entity_poly.pdbx_strand_id
1 'polypeptide(L)'
;MSNEKTETSKRPSFLSLFKRIAKAVILRGYQMFFAMAGRVLPVDQKLVIFESFLGKQYSCNPRGIYEYLQSHHPEYKMYWSVDKRYKAHFEEAGIPYLHRFSLSWLLKMTRARYWVTNSRLPLWIPKPKHTIYLQTWHGTPL
;
A
#
# COMPACT_ATOMS: atom_id res chain seq x y z
N MET A 1 7.51 -7.48 56.40
CA MET A 1 8.33 -8.33 55.51
C MET A 1 8.02 -7.93 54.08
N SER A 2 8.91 -7.12 53.51
CA SER A 2 8.82 -6.49 52.19
C SER A 2 8.88 -7.51 51.07
N ASN A 3 8.11 -7.32 50.01
CA ASN A 3 8.33 -8.01 48.74
C ASN A 3 8.04 -7.04 47.59
N GLU A 4 8.98 -6.12 47.40
CA GLU A 4 9.00 -5.16 46.31
C GLU A 4 9.50 -5.89 45.05
N LYS A 5 8.57 -6.38 44.24
CA LYS A 5 8.89 -6.94 42.92
C LYS A 5 9.34 -5.79 42.02
N THR A 6 10.65 -5.64 41.88
CA THR A 6 11.29 -4.69 40.98
C THR A 6 10.96 -5.08 39.53
N GLU A 7 10.06 -4.33 38.89
CA GLU A 7 9.83 -4.39 37.45
C GLU A 7 11.11 -3.91 36.74
N THR A 8 11.91 -4.87 36.28
CA THR A 8 13.10 -4.58 35.46
C THR A 8 12.66 -4.16 34.06
N SER A 9 12.45 -2.86 33.88
CA SER A 9 12.35 -2.22 32.56
C SER A 9 13.62 -2.55 31.75
N LYS A 10 13.53 -3.56 30.88
CA LYS A 10 14.63 -3.98 29.99
C LYS A 10 14.94 -2.84 29.03
N ARG A 11 16.04 -2.11 29.27
CA ARG A 11 16.55 -1.09 28.36
C ARG A 11 16.76 -1.71 26.97
N PRO A 12 16.32 -1.04 25.89
CA PRO A 12 16.46 -1.58 24.54
C PRO A 12 17.94 -1.78 24.23
N SER A 13 18.31 -3.00 23.80
CA SER A 13 19.67 -3.31 23.32
C SER A 13 20.09 -2.32 22.24
N PHE A 14 21.37 -1.94 22.20
CA PHE A 14 21.95 -1.06 21.18
C PHE A 14 21.56 -1.47 19.75
N LEU A 15 21.52 -2.79 19.49
CA LEU A 15 21.12 -3.34 18.20
C LEU A 15 19.65 -3.02 17.84
N SER A 16 18.76 -3.03 18.84
CA SER A 16 17.35 -2.67 18.65
C SER A 16 17.16 -1.17 18.41
N LEU A 17 17.98 -0.33 19.05
CA LEU A 17 17.99 1.11 18.83
C LEU A 17 18.49 1.44 17.43
N PHE A 18 19.61 0.84 17.02
CA PHE A 18 20.16 0.99 15.66
C PHE A 18 19.13 0.57 14.60
N LYS A 19 18.48 -0.59 14.77
CA LYS A 19 17.42 -1.06 13.86
C LYS A 19 16.25 -0.07 13.76
N ARG A 20 15.85 0.54 14.87
CA ARG A 20 14.79 1.57 14.89
C ARG A 20 15.20 2.82 14.10
N ILE A 21 16.43 3.28 14.29
CA ILE A 21 16.98 4.44 13.57
C ILE A 21 17.07 4.14 12.07
N ALA A 22 17.67 3.01 11.69
CA ALA A 22 17.77 2.60 10.30
C ALA A 22 16.38 2.51 9.63
N LYS A 23 15.40 1.90 10.31
CA LYS A 23 14.01 1.85 9.84
C LYS A 23 13.40 3.23 9.65
N ALA A 24 13.64 4.16 10.58
CA ALA A 24 13.13 5.53 10.47
C ALA A 24 13.77 6.30 9.30
N VAL A 25 15.07 6.14 9.09
CA VAL A 25 15.80 6.75 7.96
C VAL A 25 15.28 6.21 6.63
N ILE A 26 15.14 4.89 6.51
CA ILE A 26 14.58 4.25 5.31
C ILE A 26 13.15 4.75 5.06
N LEU A 27 12.31 4.77 6.10
CA LEU A 27 10.93 5.23 5.97
C LEU A 27 10.86 6.69 5.49
N ARG A 28 11.68 7.57 6.07
CA ARG A 28 11.77 8.97 5.62
C ARG A 28 12.26 9.08 4.17
N GLY A 29 13.25 8.30 3.77
CA GLY A 29 13.70 8.23 2.39
C GLY A 29 12.57 7.83 1.43
N TYR A 30 11.79 6.80 1.79
CA TYR A 30 10.60 6.39 1.05
C TYR A 30 9.55 7.49 0.96
N GLN A 31 9.26 8.17 2.07
CA GLN A 31 8.31 9.29 2.10
C GLN A 31 8.75 10.44 1.21
N MET A 32 10.01 10.85 1.29
CA MET A 32 10.58 11.91 0.48
C MET A 32 10.54 11.56 -1.01
N PHE A 33 10.97 10.35 -1.36
CA PHE A 33 10.90 9.86 -2.73
C PHE A 33 9.46 9.88 -3.25
N PHE A 34 8.51 9.30 -2.50
CA PHE A 34 7.10 9.24 -2.91
C PHE A 34 6.52 10.65 -3.09
N ALA A 35 6.80 11.55 -2.15
CA ALA A 35 6.32 12.93 -2.20
C ALA A 35 6.93 13.72 -3.37
N MET A 36 8.20 13.49 -3.70
CA MET A 36 8.86 14.12 -4.84
C MET A 36 8.33 13.55 -6.16
N ALA A 37 8.29 12.22 -6.29
CA ALA A 37 7.77 11.52 -7.45
C ALA A 37 6.32 11.90 -7.75
N GLY A 38 5.44 11.96 -6.74
CA GLY A 38 4.04 12.36 -6.91
C GLY A 38 3.82 13.84 -7.27
N ARG A 39 4.88 14.67 -7.23
CA ARG A 39 4.86 16.08 -7.68
C ARG A 39 5.48 16.27 -9.06
N VAL A 40 6.54 15.52 -9.38
CA VAL A 40 7.37 15.74 -10.58
C VAL A 40 6.96 14.80 -11.71
N LEU A 41 6.58 13.55 -11.43
CA LEU A 41 6.27 12.59 -12.47
C LEU A 41 4.92 12.91 -13.13
N PRO A 42 4.80 12.69 -14.46
CA PRO A 42 3.56 12.94 -15.17
C PRO A 42 2.46 11.98 -14.72
N VAL A 43 1.29 12.54 -14.45
CA VAL A 43 0.08 11.80 -14.08
C VAL A 43 -0.39 10.93 -15.24
N ASP A 44 -0.72 9.67 -14.97
CA ASP A 44 -1.42 8.81 -15.93
C ASP A 44 -2.92 8.82 -15.60
N GLN A 45 -3.69 9.57 -16.40
CA GLN A 45 -5.14 9.77 -16.21
C GLN A 45 -5.95 8.48 -16.31
N LYS A 46 -5.40 7.44 -16.94
CA LYS A 46 -6.05 6.15 -17.15
C LYS A 46 -5.43 5.04 -16.29
N LEU A 47 -4.63 5.38 -15.29
CA LEU A 47 -4.03 4.40 -14.37
C LEU A 47 -4.84 4.26 -13.08
N VAL A 48 -5.26 3.03 -12.79
CA VAL A 48 -5.97 2.64 -11.57
C VAL A 48 -5.16 1.60 -10.82
N ILE A 49 -4.96 1.82 -9.53
CA ILE A 49 -4.35 0.84 -8.63
C ILE A 49 -5.40 0.31 -7.65
N PHE A 50 -5.52 -1.01 -7.58
CA PHE A 50 -6.43 -1.72 -6.68
C PHE A 50 -5.67 -2.35 -5.51
N GLU A 51 -6.28 -2.39 -4.33
CA GLU A 51 -5.78 -3.16 -3.19
C GLU A 51 -6.93 -3.74 -2.38
N SER A 52 -6.82 -5.01 -1.98
CA SER A 52 -7.78 -5.62 -1.03
C SER A 52 -7.05 -6.22 0.17
N PHE A 53 -7.53 -5.89 1.38
CA PHE A 53 -7.04 -6.37 2.67
C PHE A 53 -5.51 -6.33 2.79
N LEU A 54 -4.93 -5.14 2.63
CA LEU A 54 -3.49 -4.90 2.65
C LEU A 54 -2.71 -5.63 1.53
N GLY A 55 -3.36 -5.94 0.42
CA GLY A 55 -2.75 -6.60 -0.73
C GLY A 55 -2.63 -8.12 -0.56
N LYS A 56 -3.45 -8.71 0.31
CA LYS A 56 -3.43 -10.15 0.59
C LYS A 56 -4.36 -10.96 -0.32
N GLN A 57 -5.33 -10.31 -0.96
CA GLN A 57 -6.43 -11.01 -1.63
C GLN A 57 -6.86 -10.27 -2.91
N TYR A 58 -7.41 -11.04 -3.85
CA TYR A 58 -8.19 -10.53 -4.98
C TYR A 58 -9.68 -10.69 -4.66
N SER A 59 -10.26 -9.70 -3.98
CA SER A 59 -11.59 -9.85 -3.36
C SER A 59 -12.31 -8.53 -3.08
N CYS A 60 -13.54 -8.65 -2.56
CA CYS A 60 -14.37 -7.56 -2.04
C CYS A 60 -14.76 -6.53 -3.12
N ASN A 61 -15.17 -5.34 -2.69
CA ASN A 61 -15.60 -4.25 -3.57
C ASN A 61 -14.52 -3.84 -4.60
N PRO A 62 -13.21 -3.78 -4.27
CA PRO A 62 -12.19 -3.47 -5.27
C PRO A 62 -12.16 -4.46 -6.45
N ARG A 63 -12.44 -5.75 -6.20
CA ARG A 63 -12.54 -6.76 -7.25
C ARG A 63 -13.74 -6.49 -8.17
N GLY A 64 -14.92 -6.25 -7.61
CA GLY A 64 -16.11 -5.95 -8.41
C GLY A 64 -15.92 -4.74 -9.32
N ILE A 65 -15.29 -3.67 -8.80
CA ILE A 65 -14.96 -2.47 -9.60
C ILE A 65 -13.96 -2.81 -10.71
N TYR A 66 -12.91 -3.59 -10.40
CA TYR A 66 -11.92 -4.01 -11.37
C TYR A 66 -12.53 -4.81 -12.53
N GLU A 67 -13.37 -5.82 -12.24
CA GLU A 67 -13.98 -6.69 -13.26
C GLU A 67 -14.97 -5.90 -14.15
N TYR A 68 -15.71 -4.96 -13.57
CA TYR A 68 -16.56 -4.04 -14.33
C TYR A 68 -15.74 -3.16 -15.29
N LEU A 69 -14.68 -2.52 -14.79
CA LEU A 69 -13.83 -1.66 -15.62
C LEU A 69 -13.08 -2.47 -16.70
N GLN A 70 -12.66 -3.69 -16.39
CA GLN A 70 -11.99 -4.57 -17.36
C GLN A 70 -12.89 -4.87 -18.57
N SER A 71 -14.19 -5.05 -18.34
CA SER A 71 -15.16 -5.40 -19.39
C SER A 71 -15.72 -4.18 -20.14
N HIS A 72 -15.87 -3.04 -19.46
CA HIS A 72 -16.57 -1.87 -20.03
C HIS A 72 -15.63 -0.70 -20.39
N HIS A 73 -14.43 -0.66 -19.81
CA HIS A 73 -13.49 0.46 -19.97
C HIS A 73 -12.04 -0.04 -20.18
N PRO A 74 -11.76 -0.74 -21.30
CA PRO A 74 -10.46 -1.35 -21.58
C PRO A 74 -9.33 -0.34 -21.76
N GLU A 75 -9.64 0.95 -21.91
CA GLU A 75 -8.65 2.02 -21.98
C GLU A 75 -7.90 2.26 -20.66
N TYR A 76 -8.41 1.76 -19.53
CA TYR A 76 -7.74 1.87 -18.24
C TYR A 76 -6.62 0.84 -18.09
N LYS A 77 -5.46 1.33 -17.67
CA LYS A 77 -4.36 0.50 -17.18
C LYS A 77 -4.62 0.18 -15.73
N MET A 78 -4.78 -1.09 -15.41
CA MET A 78 -5.18 -1.52 -14.08
C MET A 78 -4.12 -2.45 -13.49
N TYR A 79 -3.76 -2.22 -12.23
CA TYR A 79 -2.82 -3.07 -11.50
C TYR A 79 -3.29 -3.29 -10.07
N TRP A 80 -2.99 -4.48 -9.53
CA TRP A 80 -3.19 -4.80 -8.13
C TRP A 80 -1.93 -4.57 -7.30
N SER A 81 -2.04 -3.86 -6.19
CA SER A 81 -1.04 -3.75 -5.14
C SER A 81 -1.07 -5.01 -4.28
N VAL A 82 -0.02 -5.84 -4.37
CA VAL A 82 -0.02 -7.19 -3.79
C VAL A 82 1.18 -7.40 -2.87
N ASP A 83 0.92 -7.89 -1.67
CA ASP A 83 1.96 -8.36 -0.76
C ASP A 83 2.64 -9.59 -1.37
N LYS A 84 3.98 -9.58 -1.42
CA LYS A 84 4.78 -10.62 -2.09
C LYS A 84 4.42 -12.04 -1.63
N ARG A 85 3.96 -12.22 -0.39
CA ARG A 85 3.57 -13.53 0.18
C ARG A 85 2.29 -14.10 -0.44
N TYR A 86 1.46 -13.27 -1.07
CA TYR A 86 0.15 -13.64 -1.61
C TYR A 86 0.08 -13.52 -3.14
N LYS A 87 1.23 -13.41 -3.82
CA LYS A 87 1.29 -13.20 -5.27
C LYS A 87 0.77 -14.38 -6.11
N ALA A 88 0.89 -15.61 -5.60
CA ALA A 88 0.66 -16.83 -6.38
C ALA A 88 -0.72 -16.83 -7.05
N HIS A 89 -1.76 -16.46 -6.30
CA HIS A 89 -3.12 -16.40 -6.83
C HIS A 89 -3.31 -15.39 -7.96
N PHE A 90 -2.58 -14.26 -7.93
CA PHE A 90 -2.64 -13.26 -9.00
C PHE A 90 -1.90 -13.72 -10.25
N GLU A 91 -0.77 -14.40 -10.06
CA GLU A 91 0.07 -14.95 -11.13
C GLU A 91 -0.67 -16.08 -11.87
N GLU A 92 -1.26 -17.03 -11.13
CA GLU A 92 -2.06 -18.13 -11.67
C GLU A 92 -3.29 -17.64 -12.45
N ALA A 93 -3.95 -16.59 -11.96
CA ALA A 93 -5.12 -15.99 -12.60
C ALA A 93 -4.78 -15.01 -13.73
N GLY A 94 -3.50 -14.77 -14.03
CA GLY A 94 -3.07 -13.81 -15.05
C GLY A 94 -3.45 -12.36 -14.75
N ILE A 95 -3.66 -12.01 -13.48
CA ILE A 95 -4.10 -10.68 -13.07
C ILE A 95 -2.89 -9.74 -12.98
N PRO A 96 -2.87 -8.60 -13.68
CA PRO A 96 -1.77 -7.65 -13.59
C PRO A 96 -1.58 -7.12 -12.16
N TYR A 97 -0.39 -7.33 -11.59
CA TYR A 97 -0.08 -6.93 -10.23
C TYR A 97 1.28 -6.24 -10.09
N LEU A 98 1.47 -5.60 -8.93
CA LEU A 98 2.69 -4.93 -8.51
C LEU A 98 3.02 -5.40 -7.10
N HIS A 99 4.29 -5.74 -6.86
CA HIS A 99 4.75 -6.01 -5.51
C HIS A 99 4.68 -4.75 -4.67
N ARG A 100 3.88 -4.80 -3.60
CA ARG A 100 3.72 -3.70 -2.66
C ARG A 100 5.09 -3.22 -2.17
N PHE A 101 5.29 -1.90 -2.20
CA PHE A 101 6.53 -1.20 -1.83
C PHE A 101 7.75 -1.47 -2.73
N SER A 102 7.61 -2.18 -3.85
CA SER A 102 8.66 -2.24 -4.87
C SER A 102 8.82 -0.89 -5.59
N LEU A 103 9.93 -0.71 -6.30
CA LEU A 103 10.17 0.50 -7.09
C LEU A 103 9.08 0.72 -8.15
N SER A 104 8.66 -0.34 -8.85
CA SER A 104 7.58 -0.26 -9.85
C SER A 104 6.24 0.12 -9.23
N TRP A 105 5.98 -0.36 -8.01
CA TRP A 105 4.81 0.04 -7.22
C TRP A 105 4.86 1.51 -6.85
N LEU A 106 5.99 2.02 -6.35
CA LEU A 106 6.14 3.43 -5.99
C LEU A 106 5.91 4.35 -7.21
N LEU A 107 6.52 4.00 -8.35
CA LEU A 107 6.40 4.78 -9.58
C LEU A 107 4.97 4.78 -10.15
N LYS A 108 4.26 3.65 -10.09
CA LYS A 108 2.87 3.59 -10.56
C LYS A 108 1.89 4.24 -9.58
N MET A 109 2.03 3.99 -8.28
CA MET A 109 1.19 4.62 -7.26
C MET A 109 1.28 6.14 -7.30
N THR A 110 2.48 6.70 -7.43
CA THR A 110 2.70 8.16 -7.46
C THR A 110 2.13 8.86 -8.70
N ARG A 111 1.90 8.12 -9.78
CA ARG A 111 1.36 8.63 -11.05
C ARG A 111 -0.11 8.29 -11.27
N ALA A 112 -0.66 7.36 -10.51
CA ALA A 112 -2.01 6.85 -10.71
C ALA A 112 -3.05 7.93 -10.43
N ARG A 113 -4.03 8.04 -11.33
CA ARG A 113 -5.19 8.91 -11.12
C ARG A 113 -6.12 8.36 -10.04
N TYR A 114 -6.22 7.04 -9.91
CA TYR A 114 -7.14 6.39 -8.98
C TYR A 114 -6.44 5.34 -8.11
N TRP A 115 -6.67 5.40 -6.80
CA TRP A 115 -6.38 4.32 -5.86
C TRP A 115 -7.71 3.79 -5.32
N VAL A 116 -7.99 2.50 -5.50
CA VAL A 116 -9.21 1.84 -5.05
C VAL A 116 -8.86 0.79 -4.00
N THR A 117 -9.34 0.95 -2.77
CA THR A 117 -9.05 0.02 -1.67
C THR A 117 -10.22 -0.15 -0.73
N ASN A 118 -10.25 -1.28 -0.01
CA ASN A 118 -11.19 -1.57 1.06
C ASN A 118 -10.57 -1.50 2.48
N SER A 119 -9.27 -1.21 2.55
CA SER A 119 -8.49 -1.19 3.79
C SER A 119 -7.56 0.01 3.82
N ARG A 120 -7.02 0.33 5.01
CA ARG A 120 -6.14 1.49 5.16
C ARG A 120 -4.80 1.25 4.49
N LEU A 121 -4.39 2.15 3.60
CA LEU A 121 -2.99 2.29 3.21
C LEU A 121 -2.17 2.78 4.42
N PRO A 122 -0.87 2.43 4.50
CA PRO A 122 0.00 2.96 5.53
C PRO A 122 0.00 4.49 5.56
N LEU A 123 -0.14 5.05 6.77
CA LEU A 123 -0.24 6.51 7.00
C LEU A 123 0.96 7.31 6.49
N TRP A 124 2.10 6.64 6.34
CA TRP A 124 3.31 7.29 5.85
C TRP A 124 3.28 7.56 4.35
N ILE A 125 2.38 6.96 3.56
CA ILE A 125 2.31 7.16 2.12
C ILE A 125 1.64 8.51 1.83
N PRO A 126 2.36 9.50 1.27
CA PRO A 126 1.77 10.78 0.95
C PRO A 126 0.92 10.66 -0.32
N LYS A 127 -0.39 10.86 -0.21
CA LYS A 127 -1.30 10.84 -1.38
C LYS A 127 -0.95 12.01 -2.32
N PRO A 128 -0.66 11.77 -3.61
CA PRO A 128 -0.49 12.85 -4.58
C PRO A 128 -1.78 13.68 -4.67
N LYS A 129 -1.63 14.99 -4.92
CA LYS A 129 -2.79 15.91 -4.98
C LYS A 129 -3.76 15.55 -6.10
N HIS A 130 -3.23 15.07 -7.23
CA HIS A 130 -4.00 14.70 -8.41
C HIS A 130 -4.69 13.33 -8.30
N THR A 131 -4.32 12.50 -7.32
CA THR A 131 -4.86 11.16 -7.14
C THR A 131 -6.15 11.18 -6.34
N ILE A 132 -7.18 10.52 -6.87
CA ILE A 132 -8.43 10.24 -6.20
C ILE A 132 -8.28 8.94 -5.43
N TYR A 133 -8.52 8.99 -4.13
CA TYR A 133 -8.43 7.84 -3.23
C TYR A 133 -9.83 7.36 -2.87
N LEU A 134 -10.28 6.29 -3.53
CA LEU A 134 -11.57 5.65 -3.31
C LEU A 134 -11.43 4.56 -2.24
N GLN A 135 -12.02 4.83 -1.07
CA GLN A 135 -12.08 3.89 0.03
C GLN A 135 -13.47 3.26 0.08
N THR A 136 -13.55 1.95 -0.16
CA THR A 136 -14.82 1.21 -0.14
C THR A 136 -15.18 0.69 1.24
N TRP A 137 -14.21 0.67 2.17
CA TRP A 137 -14.31 -0.07 3.43
C TRP A 137 -14.72 -1.53 3.20
N HIS A 138 -15.12 -2.26 4.24
CA HIS A 138 -15.37 -3.70 4.19
C HIS A 138 -16.62 -4.14 4.96
N GLY A 139 -17.65 -3.29 4.96
CA GLY A 139 -18.97 -3.60 5.52
C GLY A 139 -19.37 -2.74 6.71
N THR A 140 -20.63 -2.91 7.12
CA THR A 140 -21.23 -2.21 8.26
C THR A 140 -20.62 -2.73 9.57
N PRO A 141 -20.19 -1.85 10.50
CA PRO A 141 -19.77 -2.28 11.83
C PRO A 141 -20.98 -2.81 12.62
N LEU A 142 -20.77 -3.90 13.37
CA LEU A 142 -21.73 -4.44 14.33
C LEU A 142 -21.39 -3.95 15.75
#